data_AF-A0A662H5B8-F1
#
_entry.id   AF-A0A662H5B8-F1
#
_cell.length_a   1.000
_cell.length_b   1.000
_cell.length_c   1.000
_cell.angle_alpha   90.00
_cell.angle_beta   90.00
_cell.angle_gamma   90.00
#
_symmetry.space_group_name_H-M   'P 1'
#
loop_
_entity.id
_entity.type
_entity.pdbx_description
1 polymer ?
#
loop_
_entity_poly.entity_id
_entity_poly.type
_entity_poly.pdbx_seq_one_letter_code
_entity_poly.pdbx_strand_id
1 'polypeptide(L)' 'MRLITVHLPIAYISALRQLVEAGLYPNVSEAIRVAIRDFIHKEMYRVSQSSGMQSNSRTFFIS' A
#
# COMPACT_ATOMS: atom_id res chain seq x y z
N MET A 1 17.10 -5.09 -0.52
CA MET A 1 16.55 -3.76 -0.86
C MET A 1 17.01 -3.39 -2.26
N ARG A 2 16.17 -2.78 -3.10
CA ARG A 2 16.51 -2.24 -4.43
C ARG A 2 16.42 -0.72 -4.38
N LEU A 3 17.33 0.00 -5.04
CA LEU A 3 17.30 1.46 -5.11
C LEU A 3 16.19 1.90 -6.08
N ILE A 4 15.31 2.78 -5.61
CA ILE A 4 14.26 3.40 -6.41
C ILE A 4 14.34 4.91 -6.17
N THR A 5 14.42 5.68 -7.24
CA THR A 5 14.38 7.16 -7.18
C THR A 5 12.94 7.61 -7.40
N VAL A 6 12.41 8.41 -6.48
CA VAL A 6 11.06 8.97 -6.56
C VAL A 6 11.13 10.49 -6.49
N HIS A 7 10.26 11.17 -7.24
CA HIS A 7 10.12 12.62 -7.21
C HIS A 7 8.89 12.96 -6.38
N LEU A 8 9.08 13.69 -5.29
CA LEU A 8 8.02 14.07 -4.37
C LEU A 8 8.02 15.60 -4.20
N PRO A 9 6.83 16.24 -4.10
CA PRO A 9 6.72 17.61 -3.65
C PRO A 9 7.45 17.88 -2.33
N ILE A 10 8.03 19.07 -2.22
CA ILE A 10 8.85 19.49 -1.07
C ILE A 10 8.05 19.39 0.25
N ALA A 11 6.75 19.69 0.21
CA ALA A 11 5.87 19.59 1.36
C ALA A 11 5.84 18.18 1.97
N TYR A 12 5.80 17.12 1.15
CA TYR A 12 5.80 15.74 1.64
C TYR A 12 7.16 15.32 2.19
N ILE A 13 8.25 15.78 1.56
CA ILE A 13 9.61 15.53 2.06
C ILE A 13 9.78 16.17 3.45
N SER A 14 9.27 17.40 3.64
CA SER A 14 9.28 18.06 4.95
C SER A 14 8.47 17.29 5.99
N ALA A 15 7.26 16.84 5.65
CA ALA A 15 6.43 16.03 6.54
C ALA A 15 7.14 14.72 6.94
N LEU A 16 7.77 14.02 5.97
CA LEU A 16 8.55 12.81 6.26
C LEU A 16 9.75 13.07 7.17
N ARG A 17 10.42 14.22 7.03
CA ARG A 17 11.52 14.61 7.93
C ARG A 17 11.02 14.86 9.34
N GLN A 18 9.90 15.55 9.50
CA GLN A 18 9.30 15.78 10.83
C GLN A 18 8.95 14.46 11.54
N LEU A 19 8.48 13.44 10.81
CA LEU A 19 8.22 12.12 11.38
C LEU A 19 9.50 11.42 11.88
N VAL A 20 10.62 11.64 11.19
CA VAL A 20 11.92 11.11 11.60
C VAL A 20 12.47 11.88 12.80
N GLU A 21 12.35 13.21 12.79
CA GLU A 21 12.75 14.09 13.91
C GLU A 21 11.96 13.80 15.19
N ALA A 22 10.68 13.44 15.06
CA ALA A 22 9.85 12.98 16.17
C ALA A 22 10.24 11.58 16.70
N GLY A 23 11.21 10.91 16.09
CA GLY A 23 11.69 9.59 16.51
C GLY A 23 10.77 8.42 16.14
N LEU A 24 9.73 8.65 15.34
CA LEU A 24 8.79 7.58 14.93
C LEU A 24 9.41 6.63 13.91
N TYR A 25 10.31 7.14 13.08
CA TYR A 25 11.04 6.37 12.08
C TYR A 25 12.52 6.71 12.14
N PRO A 26 13.42 5.73 11.94
CA PRO A 26 14.85 5.97 12.02
C PRO A 26 15.39 6.77 10.83
N ASN A 27 14.72 6.72 9.68
CA ASN A 27 15.07 7.52 8.50
C ASN A 27 13.88 7.64 7.53
N VAL A 28 14.02 8.56 6.57
CA VAL A 28 12.98 8.85 5.56
C VAL A 28 12.71 7.61 4.69
N SER A 29 13.72 6.81 4.36
CA SER A 29 13.54 5.60 3.54
C SER A 29 12.74 4.51 4.26
N GLU A 30 12.90 4.35 5.57
CA GLU A 30 12.06 3.44 6.38
C GLU A 30 10.62 3.96 6.42
N ALA A 31 10.41 5.26 6.68
CA ALA A 31 9.08 5.85 6.70
C ALA A 31 8.34 5.62 5.38
N ILE A 32 9.02 5.84 4.25
CA ILE A 32 8.47 5.56 2.91
C ILE A 32 8.18 4.06 2.73
N ARG A 33 9.09 3.17 3.15
CA ARG A 33 8.89 1.72 3.00
C ARG A 33 7.73 1.17 3.83
N VAL A 34 7.51 1.71 5.03
CA VAL A 34 6.35 1.36 5.86
C VAL A 34 5.07 1.85 5.19
N ALA A 35 5.03 3.12 4.76
CA ALA A 35 3.87 3.68 4.07
C ALA A 35 3.49 2.89 2.80
N ILE A 36 4.47 2.50 1.98
CA ILE A 36 4.22 1.68 0.77
C ILE A 36 3.71 0.29 1.14
N ARG A 37 4.27 -0.35 2.18
CA ARG A 37 3.83 -1.68 2.62
C ARG A 37 2.37 -1.66 3.05
N ASP A 38 2.01 -0.69 3.89
CA ASP A 38 0.66 -0.57 4.43
C ASP A 38 -0.34 -0.24 3.32
N PHE A 39 0.07 0.62 2.39
CA PHE A 39 -0.71 0.93 1.19
C PHE A 39 -0.98 -0.30 0.33
N ILE A 40 0.06 -1.10 0.01
CA ILE A 40 -0.10 -2.31 -0.80
C ILE A 40 -1.02 -3.31 -0.10
N HIS A 41 -0.83 -3.53 1.21
CA HIS A 41 -1.64 -4.49 1.95
C HIS A 41 -3.13 -4.10 1.95
N LYS A 42 -3.41 -2.80 2.13
CA LYS A 42 -4.77 -2.25 2.06
C LYS A 42 -5.41 -2.40 0.68
N GLU A 43 -4.67 -2.11 -0.39
CA GLU A 43 -5.20 -2.21 -1.75
C GLU A 43 -5.35 -3.66 -2.22
N MET A 44 -4.46 -4.56 -1.83
CA MET A 44 -4.57 -5.99 -2.15
C MET A 44 -5.82 -6.63 -1.55
N TYR A 45 -6.21 -6.23 -0.34
CA TYR A 45 -7.48 -6.66 0.24
C TYR A 45 -8.66 -6.27 -0.66
N ARG A 46 -8.67 -5.05 -1.20
CA ARG A 46 -9.72 -4.58 -2.13
C ARG A 46 -9.71 -5.37 -3.43
N VAL A 47 -8.53 -5.64 -3.99
CA VAL A 47 -8.39 -6.40 -5.24
C VAL A 47 -8.88 -7.84 -5.06
N SER A 48 -8.56 -8.49 -3.95
CA SER A 48 -9.03 -9.85 -3.65
C SER A 48 -10.56 -9.94 -3.49
N GLN A 49 -11.21 -8.89 -2.97
CA GLN A 49 -12.67 -8.81 -2.86
C GLN A 49 -13.34 -8.67 -4.24
N SER A 50 -12.72 -7.93 -5.17
CA SER A 50 -13.26 -7.75 -6.53
C SER A 50 -13.11 -8.96 -7.45
N SER A 51 -12.18 -9.87 -7.15
CA SER A 51 -11.93 -11.08 -7.95
C SER A 51 -12.71 -12.32 -7.48
N GLY A 52 -13.37 -12.26 -6.32
CA GLY A 52 -14.21 -13.32 -5.76
C GLY A 52 -15.64 -13.40 -6.31
N MET A 53 -16.03 -12.55 -7.27
CA MET A 53 -17.40 -12.50 -7.79
C MET A 53 -17.55 -13.00 -9.24
N GLN A 54 -16.81 -14.05 -9.61
CA GLN A 54 -17.00 -14.82 -10.85
C GLN A 54 -16.74 -16.32 -10.61
N SER A 55 -17.42 -16.91 -9.62
CA SER A 55 -17.58 -18.37 -9.54
C SER A 55 -18.75 -18.73 -8.63
N ASN A 56 -19.98 -18.42 -9.05
CA ASN A 56 -21.16 -19.19 -8.59
C ASN A 56 -22.45 -18.89 -9.38
N SER A 57 -22.41 -18.96 -10.71
CA SER A 57 -23.62 -19.40 -11.41
C SER A 57 -23.64 -20.92 -11.37
N ARG A 58 -23.99 -21.43 -10.18
CA ARG A 58 -24.37 -22.83 -9.99
C ARG A 58 -25.45 -23.14 -11.02
N THR A 59 -25.10 -24.04 -11.92
CA THR A 59 -25.89 -25.19 -12.31
C THR A 59 -27.03 -25.44 -11.31
N PHE A 60 -28.18 -24.82 -11.56
CA PHE A 60 -29.44 -25.14 -10.91
C PHE A 60 -30.53 -24.93 -11.94
N PHE A 61 -30.50 -25.76 -12.99
CA PHE A 61 -31.70 -26.28 -13.64
C PHE A 61 -31.28 -27.61 -14.30
N ILE A 62 -31.23 -28.65 -13.48
CA ILE A 62 -31.49 -30.01 -13.94
C ILE A 62 -33.02 -30.15 -13.96
N SER A 63 -33.52 -30.79 -15.03
CA SER A 63 -34.90 -31.25 -15.29
C SER A 63 -35.75 -30.28 -16.11
#